data_AF-A0A9E4AKL2-F1
#
_entry.id   AF-A0A9E4AKL2-F1
#
_cell.length_a   1.000
_cell.length_b   1.000
_cell.length_c   1.000
_cell.angle_alpha   90.00
_cell.angle_beta   90.00
_cell.angle_gamma   90.00
#
_symmetry.space_group_name_H-M   'P 1'
#
loop_
_entity.id
_entity.type
_entity.pdbx_description
1 polymer ?
#
loop_
_entity_poly.entity_id
_entity_poly.type
_entity_poly.pdbx_seq_one_letter_code
_entity_poly.pdbx_strand_id
1 'polypeptide(L)'
;MKKGKKPKKRKRGAASRARIRKKLTRERDNQILWQERERRLHRLKELEEETRECYESVLERYPLSNADRNELEWEWKLGLKVIFEYEDATPEELSYLDILTYDSEPVSELIEEIGSSEAYWRASFELANALGLAFVTIDDAGNINGERIGY
;
A
#
# COMPACT_ATOMS: atom_id res chain seq x y z
N MET A 1 -17.00 72.60 -18.98
CA MET A 1 -16.58 71.57 -18.00
C MET A 1 -16.02 70.35 -18.73
N LYS A 2 -14.69 70.12 -18.70
CA LYS A 2 -14.05 68.96 -19.38
C LYS A 2 -13.97 67.78 -18.41
N LYS A 3 -14.68 66.68 -18.69
CA LYS A 3 -14.60 65.42 -17.93
C LYS A 3 -13.26 64.74 -18.21
N GLY A 4 -12.35 64.72 -17.22
CA GLY A 4 -11.08 64.02 -17.30
C GLY A 4 -11.28 62.50 -17.40
N LYS A 5 -10.78 61.88 -18.48
CA LYS A 5 -10.69 60.42 -18.62
C LYS A 5 -9.63 59.89 -17.64
N LYS A 6 -10.04 59.12 -16.62
CA LYS A 6 -9.11 58.38 -15.75
C LYS A 6 -8.30 57.35 -16.58
N PRO A 7 -6.99 57.21 -16.35
CA PRO A 7 -6.15 56.31 -17.16
C PRO A 7 -6.40 54.84 -16.77
N LYS A 8 -6.90 54.05 -17.73
CA LYS A 8 -7.09 52.57 -17.67
C LYS A 8 -5.75 51.78 -17.69
N LYS A 9 -4.67 52.26 -17.06
CA LYS A 9 -3.31 51.71 -17.22
C LYS A 9 -2.78 50.77 -16.11
N ARG A 10 -3.59 50.37 -15.12
CA ARG A 10 -3.09 49.57 -13.96
C ARG A 10 -3.52 48.09 -13.88
N LYS A 11 -4.30 47.56 -14.83
CA LYS A 11 -4.80 46.15 -14.75
C LYS A 11 -3.88 45.09 -15.36
N ARG A 12 -3.00 45.45 -16.31
CA ARG A 12 -2.14 44.47 -17.01
C ARG A 12 -1.02 43.91 -16.12
N GLY A 13 -0.42 44.74 -15.26
CA GLY A 13 0.64 44.32 -14.33
C GLY A 13 0.14 43.43 -13.19
N ALA A 14 -1.06 43.68 -12.66
CA ALA A 14 -1.65 42.85 -11.61
C ALA A 14 -2.03 41.45 -12.12
N ALA A 15 -2.61 41.34 -13.32
CA ALA A 15 -2.93 40.06 -13.95
C ALA A 15 -1.67 39.25 -14.31
N SER A 16 -0.60 39.92 -14.76
CA SER A 16 0.69 39.28 -15.04
C SER A 16 1.36 38.74 -13.76
N ARG A 17 1.40 39.53 -12.67
CA ARG A 17 1.91 39.08 -11.36
C ARG A 17 1.10 37.94 -10.77
N ALA A 18 -0.22 37.96 -10.92
CA ALA A 18 -1.09 36.87 -10.47
C ALA A 18 -0.82 35.57 -11.23
N ARG A 19 -0.57 35.63 -12.55
CA ARG A 19 -0.18 34.46 -13.35
C ARG A 19 1.18 33.91 -12.92
N ILE A 20 2.16 34.78 -12.70
CA ILE A 20 3.49 34.37 -12.21
C ILE A 20 3.37 33.71 -10.84
N ARG A 21 2.59 34.30 -9.91
CA ARG A 21 2.35 33.70 -8.59
C ARG A 21 1.71 32.33 -8.70
N LYS A 22 0.65 32.19 -9.52
CA LYS A 22 -0.01 30.89 -9.75
C LYS A 22 0.93 29.85 -10.37
N LYS A 23 1.84 30.27 -11.26
CA LYS A 23 2.86 29.39 -11.85
C LYS A 23 3.87 28.94 -10.80
N LEU A 24 4.39 29.86 -10.00
CA LEU A 24 5.32 29.56 -8.90
C LEU A 24 4.68 28.67 -7.82
N THR A 25 3.41 28.88 -7.50
CA THR A 25 2.66 28.00 -6.59
C THR A 25 2.56 26.59 -7.16
N ARG A 26 2.19 26.43 -8.44
CA ARG A 26 2.16 25.10 -9.09
C ARG A 26 3.52 24.43 -9.16
N GLU A 27 4.58 25.18 -9.47
CA GLU A 27 5.95 24.65 -9.50
C GLU A 27 6.37 24.16 -8.09
N ARG A 28 6.02 24.90 -7.04
CA ARG A 28 6.24 24.48 -5.65
C ARG A 28 5.40 23.25 -5.27
N ASP A 29 4.11 23.24 -5.59
CA ASP A 29 3.22 22.12 -5.28
C ASP A 29 3.72 20.84 -5.97
N ASN A 30 4.13 20.93 -7.24
CA ASN A 30 4.73 19.82 -7.97
C ASN A 30 6.06 19.34 -7.34
N GLN A 31 6.87 20.26 -6.82
CA GLN A 31 8.12 19.92 -6.15
C GLN A 31 7.86 19.17 -4.84
N ILE A 32 6.85 19.59 -4.07
CA ILE A 32 6.42 18.89 -2.83
C ILE A 32 5.95 17.47 -3.18
N LEU A 33 5.10 17.32 -4.19
CA LEU A 33 4.62 16.00 -4.64
C LEU A 33 5.76 15.08 -5.09
N TRP A 34 6.78 15.62 -5.77
CA TRP A 34 7.96 14.85 -6.17
C TRP A 34 8.78 14.37 -4.98
N GLN A 35 9.06 15.26 -4.01
CA GLN A 35 9.79 14.91 -2.80
C GLN A 35 9.04 13.87 -1.97
N GLU A 36 7.71 14.01 -1.88
CA GLU A 36 6.87 13.05 -1.20
C GLU A 36 6.93 11.69 -1.89
N ARG A 37 6.85 11.66 -3.23
CA ARG A 37 7.00 10.41 -4.00
C ARG A 37 8.38 9.76 -3.79
N GLU A 38 9.47 10.53 -3.76
CA GLU A 38 10.81 10.01 -3.49
C GLU A 38 10.92 9.42 -2.09
N ARG A 39 10.41 10.13 -1.07
CA ARG A 39 10.34 9.64 0.32
C ARG A 39 9.60 8.31 0.40
N ARG A 40 8.43 8.23 -0.26
CA ARG A 40 7.57 7.04 -0.30
C ARG A 40 8.29 5.85 -0.96
N LEU A 41 8.98 6.08 -2.09
CA LEU A 41 9.78 5.04 -2.75
C LEU A 41 10.96 4.58 -1.90
N HIS A 42 11.58 5.48 -1.14
CA HIS A 42 12.65 5.12 -0.22
C HIS A 42 12.13 4.22 0.90
N ARG A 43 11.02 4.61 1.54
CA ARG A 43 10.42 3.84 2.64
C ARG A 43 10.01 2.44 2.21
N LEU A 44 9.44 2.29 1.02
CA LEU A 44 9.08 0.97 0.49
C LEU A 44 10.31 0.05 0.30
N LYS A 45 11.45 0.61 -0.10
CA LYS A 45 12.71 -0.16 -0.21
C LYS A 45 13.25 -0.56 1.16
N GLU A 46 13.20 0.33 2.15
CA GLU A 46 13.57 0.01 3.52
C GLU A 46 12.70 -1.13 4.06
N LEU A 47 11.38 -1.07 3.87
CA LEU A 47 10.46 -2.15 4.26
C LEU A 47 10.80 -3.47 3.56
N GLU A 48 11.16 -3.43 2.28
CA GLU A 48 11.60 -4.62 1.55
C GLU A 48 12.89 -5.20 2.14
N GLU A 49 13.85 -4.36 2.53
CA GLU A 49 15.10 -4.80 3.17
C GLU A 49 14.86 -5.33 4.60
N GLU A 50 14.04 -4.64 5.40
CA GLU A 50 13.68 -5.00 6.78
C GLU A 50 12.94 -6.36 6.84
N THR A 51 12.13 -6.68 5.83
CA THR A 51 11.27 -7.88 5.82
C THR A 51 11.81 -9.02 4.97
N ARG A 52 12.92 -8.80 4.24
CA ARG A 52 13.50 -9.81 3.33
C ARG A 52 13.89 -11.10 4.04
N GLU A 53 14.57 -11.00 5.18
CA GLU A 53 15.00 -12.17 5.94
C GLU A 53 13.79 -13.02 6.36
N CYS A 54 12.69 -12.39 6.78
CA CYS A 54 11.44 -13.07 7.10
C CYS A 54 10.87 -13.79 5.87
N TYR A 55 10.75 -13.10 4.74
CA TYR A 55 10.27 -13.67 3.48
C TYR A 55 11.11 -14.89 3.04
N GLU A 56 12.44 -14.75 3.06
CA GLU A 56 13.36 -15.85 2.71
C GLU A 56 13.21 -17.04 3.68
N SER A 57 13.05 -16.79 4.99
CA SER A 57 12.84 -17.86 5.96
C SER A 57 11.54 -18.64 5.75
N VAL A 58 10.49 -17.99 5.24
CA VAL A 58 9.22 -18.63 4.90
C VAL A 58 9.42 -19.51 3.66
N LEU A 59 10.11 -19.01 2.63
CA LEU A 59 10.44 -19.80 1.44
C LEU A 59 11.30 -21.04 1.72
N GLU A 60 12.18 -20.97 2.71
CA GLU A 60 13.00 -22.12 3.13
C GLU A 60 12.17 -23.19 3.84
N ARG A 61 11.15 -22.78 4.61
CA ARG A 61 10.30 -23.70 5.39
C ARG A 61 9.24 -24.40 4.55
N TYR A 62 8.75 -23.75 3.51
CA TYR A 62 7.69 -24.30 2.65
C TYR A 62 8.23 -24.67 1.27
N PRO A 63 8.15 -25.95 0.86
CA PRO A 63 8.56 -26.36 -0.48
C PRO A 63 7.50 -25.93 -1.51
N LEU A 64 7.65 -24.71 -2.01
CA LEU A 64 6.72 -24.09 -2.96
C LEU A 64 7.11 -24.36 -4.42
N SER A 65 6.10 -24.52 -5.28
CA SER A 65 6.26 -24.51 -6.73
C SER A 65 6.73 -23.13 -7.23
N ASN A 66 7.27 -23.04 -8.44
CA ASN A 66 7.66 -21.72 -8.98
C ASN A 66 6.47 -20.76 -9.12
N ALA A 67 5.26 -21.27 -9.40
CA ALA A 67 4.06 -20.46 -9.48
C ALA A 67 3.71 -19.89 -8.09
N ASP A 68 3.65 -20.75 -7.08
CA ASP A 68 3.34 -20.37 -5.70
C ASP A 68 4.38 -19.40 -5.12
N ARG A 69 5.66 -19.57 -5.48
CA ARG A 69 6.74 -18.63 -5.08
C ARG A 69 6.52 -17.25 -5.68
N ASN A 70 6.19 -17.17 -6.96
CA ASN A 70 5.95 -15.89 -7.63
C ASN A 70 4.71 -15.19 -7.05
N GLU A 71 3.66 -15.97 -6.74
CA GLU A 71 2.45 -15.45 -6.11
C GLU A 71 2.75 -14.94 -4.70
N LEU A 72 3.50 -15.70 -3.89
CA LEU A 72 3.90 -15.28 -2.55
C LEU A 72 4.79 -14.03 -2.58
N GLU A 73 5.69 -13.90 -3.56
CA GLU A 73 6.49 -12.67 -3.76
C GLU A 73 5.59 -11.47 -4.09
N TRP A 74 4.55 -11.69 -4.89
CA TRP A 74 3.58 -10.66 -5.22
C TRP A 74 2.77 -10.25 -3.98
N GLU A 75 2.27 -11.20 -3.21
CA GLU A 75 1.55 -10.96 -1.95
C GLU A 75 2.43 -10.21 -0.94
N TRP A 76 3.70 -10.61 -0.80
CA TRP A 76 4.67 -9.92 0.06
C TRP A 76 4.76 -8.44 -0.32
N LYS A 77 5.02 -8.14 -1.60
CA LYS A 77 5.15 -6.77 -2.10
C LYS A 77 3.86 -5.98 -2.00
N LEU A 78 2.71 -6.63 -2.13
CA LEU A 78 1.41 -6.00 -1.93
C LEU A 78 1.21 -5.63 -0.46
N GLY A 79 1.53 -6.55 0.47
CA GLY A 79 1.50 -6.29 1.90
C GLY A 79 2.43 -5.14 2.32
N LEU A 80 3.62 -5.03 1.73
CA LEU A 80 4.52 -3.89 2.01
C LEU A 80 3.94 -2.56 1.53
N LYS A 81 3.24 -2.53 0.39
CA LYS A 81 2.55 -1.33 -0.07
C LYS A 81 1.44 -0.92 0.88
N VAL A 82 0.71 -1.90 1.41
CA VAL A 82 -0.36 -1.69 2.38
C VAL A 82 0.19 -1.10 3.67
N ILE A 83 1.25 -1.71 4.24
CA ILE A 83 1.94 -1.17 5.44
C ILE A 83 2.36 0.28 5.18
N PHE A 84 2.99 0.51 4.03
CA PHE A 84 3.42 1.84 3.61
C PHE A 84 2.25 2.83 3.49
N GLU A 85 1.11 2.42 2.91
CA GLU A 85 -0.08 3.26 2.80
C GLU A 85 -0.66 3.59 4.18
N TYR A 86 -0.57 2.67 5.15
CA TYR A 86 -1.02 2.90 6.53
C TYR A 86 -0.13 3.83 7.35
N GLU A 87 1.18 3.83 7.15
CA GLU A 87 2.09 4.69 7.91
C GLU A 87 1.73 6.19 7.74
N ASP A 88 1.16 6.57 6.60
CA ASP A 88 0.76 7.94 6.26
C ASP A 88 -0.78 8.16 6.26
N ALA A 89 -1.60 7.14 6.56
CA ALA A 89 -3.05 7.22 6.43
C ALA A 89 -3.73 7.99 7.59
N THR A 90 -4.74 8.77 7.23
CA THR A 90 -5.71 9.33 8.17
C THR A 90 -6.73 8.27 8.61
N PRO A 91 -7.34 8.39 9.80
CA PRO A 91 -8.37 7.43 10.26
C PRO A 91 -9.53 7.25 9.27
N GLU A 92 -9.89 8.28 8.52
CA GLU A 92 -10.92 8.21 7.48
C GLU A 92 -10.48 7.36 6.27
N GLU A 93 -9.19 7.44 5.89
CA GLU A 93 -8.61 6.62 4.83
C GLU A 93 -8.53 5.13 5.23
N LEU A 94 -8.48 4.83 6.54
CA LEU A 94 -8.50 3.46 7.08
C LEU A 94 -9.89 2.80 7.06
N SER A 95 -10.96 3.54 6.77
CA SER A 95 -12.32 2.97 6.80
C SER A 95 -12.64 2.01 5.66
N TYR A 96 -11.75 1.92 4.66
CA TYR A 96 -11.94 1.10 3.46
C TYR A 96 -11.25 -0.27 3.53
N LEU A 97 -10.70 -0.62 4.69
CA LEU A 97 -10.00 -1.88 4.84
C LEU A 97 -10.96 -3.04 4.92
N ASP A 98 -10.74 -3.99 4.02
CA ASP A 98 -11.45 -5.25 4.05
C ASP A 98 -10.74 -6.18 5.03
N ILE A 99 -11.51 -6.73 5.96
CA ILE A 99 -11.01 -7.69 6.94
C ILE A 99 -11.68 -9.01 6.62
N LEU A 100 -10.86 -9.96 6.17
CA LEU A 100 -11.29 -11.33 5.97
C LEU A 100 -11.23 -12.07 7.31
N THR A 101 -12.38 -12.53 7.77
CA THR A 101 -12.54 -13.28 9.01
C THR A 101 -12.71 -14.76 8.70
N TYR A 102 -11.91 -15.61 9.33
CA TYR A 102 -11.96 -17.07 9.20
C TYR A 102 -12.43 -17.68 10.53
N ASP A 103 -13.65 -18.23 10.53
CA ASP A 103 -14.28 -18.82 11.72
C ASP A 103 -14.21 -20.36 11.68
N SER A 104 -12.99 -20.91 11.81
CA SER A 104 -12.71 -22.35 11.74
C SER A 104 -13.05 -22.95 10.36
N GLU A 105 -12.49 -22.37 9.31
CA GLU A 105 -12.69 -22.83 7.93
C GLU A 105 -11.58 -23.80 7.51
N PRO A 106 -11.88 -24.97 6.92
CA PRO A 106 -10.84 -25.91 6.55
C PRO A 106 -9.98 -25.34 5.41
N VAL A 107 -8.65 -25.45 5.51
CA VAL A 107 -7.73 -24.97 4.46
C VAL A 107 -8.04 -25.59 3.09
N SER A 108 -8.61 -26.80 3.08
CA SER A 108 -9.03 -27.48 1.85
C SER A 108 -10.06 -26.69 1.04
N GLU A 109 -10.96 -25.94 1.67
CA GLU A 109 -11.94 -25.13 0.95
C GLU A 109 -11.26 -24.01 0.15
N LEU A 110 -10.24 -23.35 0.73
CA LEU A 110 -9.44 -22.36 0.00
C LEU A 110 -8.64 -22.98 -1.16
N ILE A 111 -8.13 -24.20 -0.97
CA ILE A 111 -7.43 -24.94 -2.02
C ILE A 111 -8.40 -25.23 -3.19
N GLU A 112 -9.62 -25.65 -2.90
CA GLU A 112 -10.63 -25.96 -3.92
C GLU A 112 -11.13 -24.71 -4.65
N GLU A 113 -11.33 -23.60 -3.93
CA GLU A 113 -11.86 -22.36 -4.51
C GLU A 113 -10.83 -21.63 -5.39
N ILE A 114 -9.58 -21.53 -4.91
CA ILE A 114 -8.57 -20.65 -5.51
C ILE A 114 -7.50 -21.46 -6.28
N GLY A 115 -7.37 -22.76 -6.00
CA GLY A 115 -6.47 -23.66 -6.73
C GLY A 115 -5.00 -23.62 -6.26
N SER A 116 -4.70 -22.89 -5.18
CA SER A 116 -3.36 -22.82 -4.60
C SER A 116 -3.07 -23.99 -3.66
N SER A 117 -1.79 -24.36 -3.51
CA SER A 117 -1.41 -25.47 -2.64
C SER A 117 -1.61 -25.17 -1.14
N GLU A 118 -1.77 -26.19 -0.30
CA GLU A 118 -1.79 -26.00 1.16
C GLU A 118 -0.50 -25.34 1.66
N ALA A 119 0.64 -25.70 1.08
CA ALA A 119 1.94 -25.12 1.42
C ALA A 119 1.97 -23.62 1.12
N TYR A 120 1.36 -23.18 0.01
CA TYR A 120 1.19 -21.76 -0.30
C TYR A 120 0.36 -21.05 0.77
N TRP A 121 -0.81 -21.58 1.14
CA TRP A 121 -1.67 -20.94 2.14
C TRP A 121 -0.99 -20.81 3.50
N ARG A 122 -0.28 -21.86 3.93
CA ARG A 122 0.53 -21.83 5.16
C ARG A 122 1.62 -20.76 5.09
N ALA A 123 2.36 -20.69 3.98
CA ALA A 123 3.40 -19.69 3.78
C ALA A 123 2.82 -18.25 3.75
N SER A 124 1.70 -18.05 3.06
CA SER A 124 0.99 -16.78 2.93
C SER A 124 0.53 -16.26 4.29
N PHE A 125 -0.14 -17.10 5.10
CA PHE A 125 -0.58 -16.69 6.43
C PHE A 125 0.58 -16.44 7.38
N GLU A 126 1.63 -17.26 7.33
CA GLU A 126 2.79 -17.04 8.18
C GLU A 126 3.48 -15.70 7.85
N LEU A 127 3.65 -15.41 6.56
CA LEU A 127 4.21 -14.14 6.11
C LEU A 127 3.33 -12.95 6.50
N ALA A 128 2.01 -13.05 6.28
CA ALA A 128 1.07 -11.99 6.66
C ALA A 128 1.08 -11.72 8.18
N ASN A 129 1.16 -12.76 9.01
CA ASN A 129 1.31 -12.62 10.46
C ASN A 129 2.61 -11.92 10.83
N ALA A 130 3.73 -12.31 10.21
CA ALA A 130 5.04 -11.72 10.51
C ALA A 130 5.11 -10.24 10.11
N LEU A 131 4.37 -9.84 9.08
CA LEU A 131 4.20 -8.46 8.64
C LEU A 131 3.20 -7.66 9.49
N GLY A 132 2.49 -8.29 10.43
CA GLY A 132 1.44 -7.66 11.23
C GLY A 132 0.16 -7.37 10.43
N LEU A 133 -0.04 -8.04 9.30
CA LEU A 133 -1.19 -7.89 8.39
C LEU A 133 -2.25 -8.98 8.61
N ALA A 134 -1.97 -9.91 9.51
CA ALA A 134 -2.89 -10.96 9.89
C ALA A 134 -2.69 -11.31 11.37
N PHE A 135 -3.74 -11.90 11.93
CA PHE A 135 -3.73 -12.71 13.14
C PHE A 135 -4.45 -14.02 12.79
N VAL A 136 -3.80 -14.85 11.98
CA VAL A 136 -4.35 -16.11 11.46
C VAL A 136 -3.55 -17.31 11.99
N THR A 137 -4.26 -18.37 12.35
CA THR A 137 -3.66 -19.65 12.76
C THR A 137 -4.30 -20.80 11.98
N ILE A 138 -3.54 -21.87 11.76
CA ILE A 138 -4.08 -23.14 11.27
C ILE A 138 -3.94 -24.16 12.40
N ASP A 139 -5.08 -24.70 12.86
CA ASP A 139 -5.12 -25.68 13.96
C ASP A 139 -4.66 -27.08 13.53
N ASP A 140 -4.56 -27.99 14.50
CA ASP A 140 -4.16 -29.39 14.27
C ASP A 140 -5.12 -30.16 13.35
N ALA A 141 -6.37 -29.71 13.25
CA ALA A 141 -7.37 -30.29 12.35
C ALA A 141 -7.30 -29.71 10.93
N GLY A 142 -6.44 -28.71 10.70
CA GLY A 142 -6.27 -28.05 9.41
C GLY A 142 -7.28 -26.93 9.17
N ASN A 143 -7.89 -26.36 10.22
CA ASN A 143 -8.80 -25.23 10.10
C ASN A 143 -8.10 -23.90 10.35
N ILE A 144 -8.46 -22.91 9.54
CA ILE A 144 -8.04 -21.53 9.58
C ILE A 144 -8.90 -20.80 10.59
N ASN A 145 -8.25 -20.08 11.49
CA ASN A 145 -8.89 -19.27 12.53
C ASN A 145 -8.23 -17.90 12.59
N GLY A 146 -9.03 -16.83 12.56
CA GLY A 146 -8.58 -15.47 12.83
C GLY A 146 -8.89 -14.49 11.71
N GLU A 147 -8.08 -13.44 11.59
CA GLU A 147 -8.38 -12.30 10.73
C GLU A 147 -7.18 -11.91 9.87
N ARG A 148 -7.42 -11.56 8.61
CA ARG A 148 -6.40 -11.07 7.67
C ARG A 148 -6.91 -9.81 6.98
N ILE A 149 -6.00 -8.85 6.76
CA ILE A 149 -6.28 -7.71 5.91
C ILE A 149 -6.36 -8.18 4.44
N GLY A 150 -7.51 -7.96 3.82
CA GLY A 150 -7.76 -8.18 2.39
C GLY A 150 -7.28 -7.00 1.55
N TYR A 151 -6.96 -7.27 0.27
CA TYR A 151 -6.42 -6.29 -0.69
C TYR A 151 -7.20 -6.27 -2.00
#